data_AF-A0A7G5BXK4-F1
#
_entry.id   AF-A0A7G5BXK4-F1
#
_cell.length_a   1.000
_cell.length_b   1.000
_cell.length_c   1.000
_cell.angle_alpha   90.00
_cell.angle_beta   90.00
_cell.angle_gamma   90.00
#
_symmetry.space_group_name_H-M   'P 1'
#
loop_
_entity.id
_entity.type
_entity.pdbx_description
1 polymer ?
#
loop_
_entity_poly.entity_id
_entity_poly.type
_entity_poly.pdbx_seq_one_letter_code
_entity_poly.pdbx_strand_id
1 'polypeptide(L)'
;MVGRRGSPATRRHRSARRAAIRGAGRGPAANRCRGPQTGRSAATRLPRLVERLRPARLFGPAAAAPRRAEDLACRRCGSGPDKLRRTACAACGQACAYCEACLTMGRSRECELLVIGESPAVAATLPSYGGPAPQENELTRRWGLSLAQSDAAAQALLFLNTPRALRDNHAFLLWAVTGAGKTEMIFPLLDAVLARGGRALVATPRKDVVLELEPRLAKAFPCYDRVVLYGGSANRWETGQLTLATTHQLLRFQDAFNLVLIDELDAFPYHNDPMLQYAADKCRNRSGCTVYLSATPPLPLQRAVIKGKLPCARVPVRYHRHPLPVPRRLVIPAVDQMCGKQRLPEKLLNPLRNSIRRGAQIFVFVPYVKQVEPLVNLLKRHASQLNMDEESIAGTSSKDLERTNKVISFRGQAIQLLVTTTILERGVTIPKSDVFILDAHNRLFDSASLVQMSGRAGRSAADPCGFVTFGAPAWTLPQRSSIRQIREMNKIAKREGYID
;
A
#
# COMPACT_ATOMS: atom_id res chain seq x y z
N MET A 1 -75.04 23.69 4.61
CA MET A 1 -75.08 22.74 5.74
C MET A 1 -73.65 22.54 6.21
N VAL A 2 -73.14 23.37 7.15
CA VAL A 2 -73.21 23.23 8.62
C VAL A 2 -72.50 21.94 9.07
N GLY A 3 -71.46 21.92 9.91
CA GLY A 3 -70.75 22.93 10.71
C GLY A 3 -69.45 22.31 11.28
N ARG A 4 -68.37 23.09 11.44
CA ARG A 4 -67.84 23.71 12.71
C ARG A 4 -67.48 22.68 13.79
N ARG A 5 -66.31 22.71 14.45
CA ARG A 5 -65.68 23.74 15.32
C ARG A 5 -64.18 23.37 15.48
N GLY A 6 -63.21 24.20 15.86
CA GLY A 6 -63.14 25.56 16.40
C GLY A 6 -61.68 25.81 16.86
N SER A 7 -61.22 27.05 16.68
CA SER A 7 -59.84 27.57 16.82
C SER A 7 -59.45 27.92 18.30
N PRO A 8 -58.59 28.92 18.63
CA PRO A 8 -57.11 28.97 18.64
C PRO A 8 -56.54 29.67 19.92
N ALA A 9 -55.29 30.19 19.81
CA ALA A 9 -54.63 31.28 20.59
C ALA A 9 -53.60 30.80 21.64
N THR A 10 -52.43 31.42 21.85
CA THR A 10 -52.13 32.86 21.97
C THR A 10 -50.64 33.24 21.76
N ARG A 11 -50.43 34.41 21.09
CA ARG A 11 -49.51 35.57 21.35
C ARG A 11 -48.01 35.36 21.65
N ARG A 12 -47.08 35.92 20.85
CA ARG A 12 -46.51 37.32 20.86
C ARG A 12 -45.71 37.62 22.15
N HIS A 13 -44.52 38.21 22.19
CA HIS A 13 -44.00 39.38 21.48
C HIS A 13 -42.46 39.52 21.65
N ARG A 14 -41.83 40.18 20.66
CA ARG A 14 -40.50 40.82 20.68
C ARG A 14 -40.32 41.80 21.84
N SER A 15 -39.08 42.02 22.28
CA SER A 15 -38.47 43.36 22.30
C SER A 15 -36.95 43.32 22.55
N ALA A 16 -36.26 44.16 21.78
CA ALA A 16 -34.87 44.54 21.94
C ALA A 16 -34.75 45.68 22.97
N ARG A 17 -33.58 45.88 23.59
CA ARG A 17 -32.92 47.20 23.67
C ARG A 17 -31.53 47.15 24.31
N ARG A 18 -30.66 47.95 23.69
CA ARG A 18 -29.37 48.48 24.14
C ARG A 18 -29.47 49.18 25.49
N ALA A 19 -28.39 49.18 26.28
CA ALA A 19 -27.73 50.40 26.76
C ALA A 19 -26.49 50.05 27.61
N ALA A 20 -25.43 50.83 27.40
CA ALA A 20 -24.18 50.80 28.12
C ALA A 20 -24.14 51.89 29.21
N ILE A 21 -23.08 51.85 30.04
CA ILE A 21 -22.35 52.96 30.71
C ILE A 21 -22.50 53.10 32.25
N ARG A 22 -21.30 53.28 32.87
CA ARG A 22 -20.90 53.74 34.23
C ARG A 22 -20.82 52.66 35.33
N GLY A 23 -19.75 52.53 36.11
CA GLY A 23 -18.48 53.26 36.19
C GLY A 23 -17.80 53.07 37.55
N ALA A 24 -16.46 53.02 37.52
CA ALA A 24 -15.48 53.36 38.56
C ALA A 24 -15.35 52.51 39.86
N GLY A 25 -14.09 52.10 40.15
CA GLY A 25 -13.61 52.08 41.55
C GLY A 25 -12.52 51.08 41.95
N ARG A 26 -11.25 51.46 41.75
CA ARG A 26 -10.07 51.20 42.62
C ARG A 26 -9.41 49.80 42.64
N GLY A 27 -8.13 49.76 42.24
CA GLY A 27 -7.14 48.79 42.77
C GLY A 27 -6.75 49.14 44.21
N PRO A 28 -5.90 48.33 44.90
CA PRO A 28 -4.50 48.14 44.48
C PRO A 28 -3.87 46.76 44.86
N ALA A 29 -2.56 46.70 44.59
CA ALA A 29 -1.52 45.95 45.31
C ALA A 29 -1.02 44.63 44.70
N ALA A 30 0.19 44.74 44.16
CA ALA A 30 1.16 43.69 43.98
C ALA A 30 1.37 42.89 45.27
N ASN A 31 1.47 41.57 45.16
CA ASN A 31 2.24 40.80 46.12
C ASN A 31 3.03 39.68 45.45
N ARG A 32 4.35 39.78 45.64
CA ARG A 32 5.35 38.77 45.29
C ARG A 32 4.95 37.43 45.91
N CYS A 33 4.80 36.39 45.08
CA CYS A 33 4.81 35.02 45.58
C CYS A 33 6.12 34.34 45.18
N ARG A 34 6.83 33.96 46.25
CA ARG A 34 8.13 33.31 46.34
C ARG A 34 8.16 32.04 45.48
N GLY A 35 9.31 31.77 44.87
CA GLY A 35 9.56 30.50 44.20
C GLY A 35 9.51 29.33 45.19
N PRO A 36 9.12 28.12 44.76
CA PRO A 36 9.44 26.91 45.49
C PRO A 36 10.83 26.42 45.06
N GLN A 37 11.60 26.14 46.10
CA GLN A 37 12.94 25.61 46.10
C GLN A 37 13.03 24.28 45.35
N THR A 38 14.21 24.10 44.78
CA THR A 38 14.85 22.85 44.39
C THR A 38 14.43 21.63 45.21
N GLY A 39 14.20 20.51 44.51
CA GLY A 39 14.40 19.17 45.08
C GLY A 39 13.19 18.26 45.09
N ARG A 40 12.98 17.53 43.99
CA ARG A 40 12.94 16.06 43.96
C ARG A 40 12.65 15.58 42.55
N SER A 41 13.64 14.85 42.02
CA SER A 41 13.69 14.26 40.69
C SER A 41 12.43 13.48 40.30
N ALA A 42 12.07 13.56 39.02
CA ALA A 42 11.15 12.64 38.34
C ALA A 42 11.57 11.15 38.41
N ALA A 43 12.71 10.83 39.02
CA ALA A 43 13.21 9.46 39.23
C ALA A 43 12.37 8.63 40.22
N THR A 44 11.55 9.24 41.08
CA THR A 44 10.84 8.52 42.16
C THR A 44 9.46 7.96 41.77
N ARG A 45 8.99 8.18 40.53
CA ARG A 45 7.74 7.56 40.01
C ARG A 45 7.97 6.37 39.07
N LEU A 46 9.21 5.99 38.82
CA LEU A 46 9.56 4.82 38.01
C LEU A 46 9.29 3.46 38.67
N PRO A 47 9.50 3.23 39.98
CA PRO A 47 9.42 1.87 40.53
C PRO A 47 8.03 1.23 40.46
N ARG A 48 6.96 2.02 40.67
CA ARG A 48 5.58 1.52 40.70
C ARG A 48 4.99 1.24 39.31
N LEU A 49 5.54 1.83 38.24
CA LEU A 49 5.12 1.53 36.86
C LEU A 49 5.87 0.31 36.31
N VAL A 50 7.11 0.08 36.76
CA VAL A 50 7.98 -1.04 36.38
C VAL A 50 7.43 -2.38 36.87
N GLU A 51 6.79 -2.43 38.04
CA GLU A 51 6.17 -3.67 38.57
C GLU A 51 4.94 -4.15 37.78
N ARG A 52 4.19 -3.23 37.17
CA ARG A 52 2.97 -3.57 36.38
C ARG A 52 3.23 -3.85 34.90
N LEU A 53 4.46 -3.65 34.42
CA LEU A 53 4.82 -3.74 32.99
C LEU A 53 5.63 -4.98 32.62
N ARG A 54 5.57 -6.07 33.40
CA ARG A 54 6.25 -7.31 32.98
C ARG A 54 5.45 -8.07 31.91
N PRO A 55 6.04 -8.45 30.76
CA PRO A 55 7.43 -8.23 30.32
C PRO A 55 7.51 -7.07 29.31
N ALA A 56 8.19 -5.99 29.66
CA ALA A 56 8.45 -4.86 28.76
C ALA A 56 9.89 -4.39 28.92
N ARG A 57 10.59 -4.18 27.80
CA ARG A 57 11.89 -3.49 27.81
C ARG A 57 11.67 -1.99 27.86
N LEU A 58 12.32 -1.36 28.84
CA LEU A 58 12.33 0.09 29.00
C LEU A 58 13.63 0.65 28.46
N PHE A 59 13.55 1.45 27.40
CA PHE A 59 14.69 2.21 26.89
C PHE A 59 14.65 3.63 27.46
N GLY A 60 15.31 3.85 28.59
CA GLY A 60 15.49 5.20 29.16
C GLY A 60 16.63 5.98 28.50
N PRO A 61 16.75 7.29 28.80
CA PRO A 61 17.97 8.03 28.52
C PRO A 61 19.08 7.44 29.40
N ALA A 62 19.89 6.55 28.85
CA ALA A 62 21.21 6.33 29.41
C ALA A 62 21.94 7.68 29.37
N ALA A 63 22.71 8.01 30.40
CA ALA A 63 23.70 9.08 30.35
C ALA A 63 24.73 8.73 29.25
N ALA A 64 24.34 8.97 28.00
CA ALA A 64 25.15 8.70 26.84
C ALA A 64 26.00 9.94 26.60
N ALA A 65 27.31 9.74 26.49
CA ALA A 65 28.26 10.75 26.00
C ALA A 65 27.68 11.46 24.75
N PRO A 66 27.99 12.75 24.53
CA PRO A 66 27.38 13.54 23.47
C PRO A 66 27.59 12.84 22.11
N ARG A 67 26.52 12.21 21.61
CA ARG A 67 26.51 11.62 20.28
C ARG A 67 26.53 12.78 19.28
N ARG A 68 27.39 12.69 18.26
CA ARG A 68 27.40 13.65 17.16
C ARG A 68 26.00 13.75 16.58
N ALA A 69 25.56 14.96 16.21
CA ALA A 69 24.21 15.21 15.71
C ALA A 69 23.86 14.36 14.46
N GLU A 70 24.88 13.90 13.74
CA GLU A 70 24.79 13.10 12.52
C GLU A 70 24.37 11.63 12.76
N ASP A 71 24.43 11.12 14.01
CA ASP A 71 24.08 9.74 14.37
C ASP A 71 22.74 9.61 15.12
N LEU A 72 21.97 10.70 15.24
CA LEU A 72 20.72 10.71 15.99
C LEU A 72 19.57 10.15 15.14
N ALA A 73 18.98 9.03 15.57
CA ALA A 73 17.83 8.41 14.91
C ALA A 73 16.68 8.15 15.90
N CYS A 74 15.44 8.29 15.42
CA CYS A 74 14.26 8.00 16.21
C CYS A 74 14.12 6.48 16.42
N ARG A 75 14.12 6.00 17.67
CA ARG A 75 13.93 4.57 17.99
C ARG A 75 12.53 4.04 17.67
N ARG A 76 11.55 4.93 17.45
CA ARG A 76 10.19 4.55 17.07
C ARG A 76 10.07 4.25 15.58
N CYS A 77 10.51 5.17 14.72
CA CYS A 77 10.27 5.11 13.27
C CYS A 77 11.56 5.02 12.43
N GLY A 78 12.73 5.07 13.04
CA GLY A 78 14.01 4.99 12.34
C GLY A 78 14.43 6.27 11.60
N SER A 79 13.62 7.33 11.63
CA SER A 79 13.95 8.58 10.95
C SER A 79 15.24 9.20 11.49
N GLY A 80 16.09 9.66 10.58
CA GLY A 80 17.36 10.28 10.88
C GLY A 80 17.26 11.77 11.24
N PRO A 81 18.40 12.47 11.35
CA PRO A 81 18.48 13.84 11.84
C PRO A 81 17.63 14.86 11.07
N ASP A 82 17.38 14.60 9.78
CA ASP A 82 16.58 15.47 8.89
C ASP A 82 15.13 15.63 9.36
N LYS A 83 14.58 14.64 10.08
CA LYS A 83 13.24 14.67 10.67
C LYS A 83 13.24 14.93 12.18
N LEU A 84 14.39 15.23 12.77
CA LEU A 84 14.50 15.54 14.19
C LEU A 84 14.64 17.05 14.37
N ARG A 85 13.91 17.60 15.35
CA ARG A 85 14.00 19.02 15.74
C ARG A 85 14.24 19.14 17.22
N ARG A 86 15.15 20.03 17.61
CA ARG A 86 15.37 20.40 19.01
C ARG A 86 14.50 21.60 19.37
N THR A 87 13.77 21.48 20.47
CA THR A 87 12.89 22.53 21.01
C THR A 87 13.00 22.58 22.52
N ALA A 88 12.78 23.75 23.13
CA ALA A 88 12.62 23.85 24.57
C ALA A 88 11.50 22.90 25.05
N CYS A 89 11.81 22.04 26.01
CA CYS A 89 10.89 21.03 26.51
C CYS A 89 10.49 21.31 27.95
N ALA A 90 9.20 21.53 28.18
CA ALA A 90 8.67 21.74 29.53
C ALA A 90 8.80 20.51 30.44
N ALA A 91 8.93 19.29 29.88
CA ALA A 91 9.01 18.06 30.66
C ALA A 91 10.40 17.82 31.28
N CYS A 92 11.47 18.10 30.54
CA CYS A 92 12.84 17.93 31.04
C CYS A 92 13.57 19.25 31.32
N GLY A 93 12.98 20.40 30.98
CA GLY A 93 13.56 21.73 31.18
C GLY A 93 14.72 22.07 30.23
N GLN A 94 14.97 21.25 29.20
CA GLN A 94 16.14 21.38 28.31
C GLN A 94 15.72 21.43 26.83
N ALA A 95 16.68 21.73 25.94
CA ALA A 95 16.51 21.63 24.49
C ALA A 95 16.45 20.16 24.03
N CYS A 96 15.24 19.61 23.97
CA CYS A 96 14.98 18.20 23.68
C CYS A 96 14.70 17.97 22.20
N ALA A 97 15.30 16.93 21.61
CA ALA A 97 14.93 16.48 20.28
C ALA A 97 13.54 15.82 20.27
N TYR A 98 12.76 16.05 19.23
CA TYR A 98 11.55 15.29 18.91
C TYR A 98 11.49 14.94 17.43
N CYS A 99 10.80 13.84 17.11
CA CYS A 99 10.64 13.37 15.74
C CYS A 99 9.37 13.93 15.08
N GLU A 100 9.54 14.68 13.99
CA GLU A 100 8.43 15.20 13.18
C GLU A 100 7.65 14.07 12.48
N ALA A 101 8.33 13.01 12.05
CA ALA A 101 7.69 11.89 11.35
C ALA A 101 6.71 11.10 12.23
N CYS A 102 6.88 11.11 13.55
CA CYS A 102 6.02 10.39 14.50
C CYS A 102 4.77 11.18 14.92
N LEU A 103 4.63 12.45 14.55
CA LEU A 103 3.60 13.35 15.10
C LEU A 103 2.17 12.78 15.02
N THR A 104 1.81 12.15 13.91
CA THR A 104 0.49 11.55 13.68
C THR A 104 0.17 10.40 14.62
N MET A 105 1.19 9.74 15.17
CA MET A 105 1.05 8.64 16.12
C MET A 105 1.38 9.05 17.56
N GLY A 106 1.57 10.35 17.82
CA GLY A 106 2.05 10.90 19.07
C GLY A 106 3.53 11.30 18.99
N ARG A 107 3.83 12.49 19.51
CA ARG A 107 5.20 13.02 19.61
C ARG A 107 6.11 11.98 20.27
N SER A 108 7.28 11.76 19.68
CA SER A 108 8.34 10.93 20.27
C SER A 108 9.50 11.85 20.57
N ARG A 109 9.76 12.06 21.87
CA ARG A 109 10.86 12.90 22.36
C ARG A 109 12.03 12.08 22.87
N GLU A 110 13.20 12.70 22.87
CA GLU A 110 14.42 12.17 23.48
C GLU A 110 14.29 11.96 25.00
N CYS A 111 13.56 12.84 25.69
CA CYS A 111 13.31 12.74 27.12
C CYS A 111 12.13 11.82 27.51
N GLU A 112 11.43 11.24 26.53
CA GLU A 112 10.30 10.35 26.76
C GLU A 112 10.73 8.89 26.72
N LEU A 113 10.08 8.08 27.56
CA LEU A 113 10.30 6.64 27.61
C LEU A 113 9.58 5.95 26.45
N LEU A 114 10.31 5.20 25.62
CA LEU A 114 9.71 4.27 24.67
C LEU A 114 9.57 2.90 25.34
N VAL A 115 8.33 2.53 25.65
CA VAL A 115 7.99 1.22 26.20
C VAL A 115 7.76 0.24 25.05
N ILE A 116 8.49 -0.86 25.06
CA ILE A 116 8.37 -1.93 24.08
C ILE A 116 7.86 -3.16 24.81
N GLY A 117 6.65 -3.61 24.47
CA GLY A 117 6.11 -4.85 24.99
C GLY A 117 6.92 -6.04 24.47
N GLU A 118 7.31 -6.96 25.36
CA GLU A 118 7.89 -8.23 24.96
C GLU A 118 6.77 -9.27 24.85
N SER A 119 6.83 -10.11 23.82
CA SER A 119 5.95 -11.28 23.73
C SER A 119 6.79 -12.54 23.90
N PRO A 120 6.69 -13.25 25.04
CA PRO A 120 7.46 -14.47 25.28
C PRO A 120 7.17 -15.57 24.25
N ALA A 121 5.96 -15.59 23.67
CA ALA A 121 5.53 -16.56 22.65
C ALA A 121 6.25 -16.39 21.29
N VAL A 122 6.83 -15.23 20.99
CA VAL A 122 7.46 -14.93 19.69
C VAL A 122 8.99 -15.07 19.73
N ALA A 123 9.57 -15.18 20.93
CA ALA A 123 11.01 -15.37 21.13
C ALA A 123 11.48 -16.79 20.83
N ALA A 124 10.57 -17.77 20.81
CA ALA A 124 10.88 -19.15 20.49
C ALA A 124 11.19 -19.30 19.00
N THR A 125 12.32 -19.96 18.69
CA THR A 125 12.56 -20.50 17.35
C THR A 125 11.39 -21.42 17.01
N LEU A 126 10.75 -21.22 15.86
CA LEU A 126 9.71 -22.15 15.42
C LEU A 126 10.31 -23.55 15.37
N PRO A 127 9.60 -24.58 15.87
CA PRO A 127 10.09 -25.95 15.76
C PRO A 127 10.41 -26.24 14.28
N SER A 128 11.55 -26.88 14.04
CA SER A 128 11.91 -27.34 12.69
C SER A 128 10.76 -28.16 12.14
N TYR A 129 10.36 -27.87 10.91
CA TYR A 129 9.37 -28.68 10.23
C TYR A 129 9.95 -30.07 9.99
N GLY A 130 9.52 -31.05 10.79
CA GLY A 130 9.92 -32.45 10.64
C GLY A 130 9.15 -33.20 9.56
N GLY A 131 8.18 -32.55 8.89
CA GLY A 131 7.45 -33.13 7.77
C GLY A 131 8.24 -33.01 6.45
N PRO A 132 8.00 -33.90 5.47
CA PRO A 132 8.55 -33.73 4.13
C PRO A 132 8.13 -32.37 3.57
N ALA A 133 9.01 -31.70 2.82
CA ALA A 133 8.64 -30.47 2.12
C ALA A 133 7.37 -30.77 1.28
N PRO A 134 6.29 -29.97 1.40
CA PRO A 134 5.06 -30.27 0.68
C PRO A 134 5.37 -30.32 -0.81
N GLN A 135 5.05 -31.46 -1.42
CA GLN A 135 5.30 -31.67 -2.84
C GLN A 135 4.39 -30.76 -3.66
N GLU A 136 4.79 -30.37 -4.88
CA GLU A 136 4.01 -29.52 -5.80
C GLU A 136 2.55 -29.99 -5.93
N ASN A 137 2.35 -31.32 -5.99
CA ASN A 137 1.03 -31.95 -6.06
C ASN A 137 0.13 -31.70 -4.84
N GLU A 138 0.69 -31.50 -3.65
CA GLU A 138 -0.06 -31.21 -2.42
C GLU A 138 -0.48 -29.74 -2.38
N LEU A 139 0.42 -28.84 -2.79
CA LEU A 139 0.15 -27.40 -2.89
C LEU A 139 -0.94 -27.09 -3.92
N THR A 140 -0.87 -27.72 -5.10
CA THR A 140 -1.88 -27.60 -6.14
C THR A 140 -3.23 -28.14 -5.68
N ARG A 141 -3.28 -29.30 -5.02
CA ARG A 141 -4.55 -29.88 -4.55
C ARG A 141 -5.20 -29.09 -3.42
N ARG A 142 -4.42 -28.63 -2.44
CA ARG A 142 -4.96 -27.95 -1.26
C ARG A 142 -5.30 -26.48 -1.52
N TRP A 143 -4.50 -25.79 -2.32
CA TRP A 143 -4.62 -24.33 -2.52
C TRP A 143 -5.01 -23.93 -3.94
N GLY A 144 -5.14 -24.89 -4.88
CA GLY A 144 -5.54 -24.60 -6.26
C GLY A 144 -4.49 -23.82 -7.05
N LEU A 145 -3.21 -23.97 -6.71
CA LEU A 145 -2.11 -23.24 -7.36
C LEU A 145 -1.79 -23.81 -8.74
N SER A 146 -1.54 -22.91 -9.70
CA SER A 146 -0.95 -23.27 -11.00
C SER A 146 0.50 -23.76 -10.83
N LEU A 147 1.04 -24.45 -11.83
CA LEU A 147 2.42 -24.98 -11.78
C LEU A 147 3.44 -23.91 -11.36
N ALA A 148 3.49 -22.79 -12.08
CA ALA A 148 4.42 -21.70 -11.76
C ALA A 148 4.19 -21.08 -10.36
N GLN A 149 2.96 -21.10 -9.84
CA GLN A 149 2.67 -20.66 -8.48
C GLN A 149 3.15 -21.67 -7.44
N SER A 150 2.92 -22.97 -7.69
CA SER A 150 3.37 -24.08 -6.84
C SER A 150 4.89 -24.10 -6.74
N ASP A 151 5.61 -23.98 -7.85
CA ASP A 151 7.07 -24.00 -7.88
C ASP A 151 7.66 -22.84 -7.07
N ALA A 152 7.09 -21.65 -7.22
CA ALA A 152 7.51 -20.48 -6.46
C ALA A 152 7.15 -20.57 -4.98
N ALA A 153 5.97 -21.10 -4.64
CA ALA A 153 5.57 -21.34 -3.25
C ALA A 153 6.47 -22.40 -2.59
N ALA A 154 6.82 -23.47 -3.31
CA ALA A 154 7.73 -24.51 -2.85
C ALA A 154 9.13 -23.95 -2.57
N GLN A 155 9.70 -23.14 -3.48
CA GLN A 155 10.98 -22.47 -3.24
C GLN A 155 10.94 -21.54 -2.02
N ALA A 156 9.85 -20.78 -1.85
CA ALA A 156 9.68 -19.93 -0.67
C ALA A 156 9.52 -20.76 0.63
N LEU A 157 8.81 -21.88 0.59
CA LEU A 157 8.68 -22.80 1.72
C LEU A 157 10.01 -23.45 2.10
N LEU A 158 10.79 -23.88 1.11
CA LEU A 158 12.16 -24.37 1.32
C LEU A 158 13.00 -23.30 2.03
N PHE A 159 12.98 -22.07 1.51
CA PHE A 159 13.66 -20.95 2.16
C PHE A 159 13.20 -20.73 3.61
N LEU A 160 11.89 -20.80 3.88
CA LEU A 160 11.35 -20.64 5.24
C LEU A 160 11.80 -21.75 6.19
N ASN A 161 11.91 -22.97 5.69
CA ASN A 161 12.32 -24.16 6.45
C ASN A 161 13.83 -24.29 6.64
N THR A 162 14.66 -23.65 5.80
CA THR A 162 16.12 -23.64 5.96
C THR A 162 16.51 -23.14 7.34
N PRO A 163 17.33 -23.84 8.14
CA PRO A 163 17.76 -23.36 9.45
C PRO A 163 18.38 -21.96 9.38
N ARG A 164 18.10 -21.09 10.36
CA ARG A 164 18.61 -19.72 10.38
C ARG A 164 20.14 -19.64 10.24
N ALA A 165 20.87 -20.56 10.88
CA ALA A 165 22.32 -20.60 10.85
C ALA A 165 22.90 -20.83 9.44
N LEU A 166 22.09 -21.37 8.52
CA LEU A 166 22.46 -21.66 7.14
C LEU A 166 21.92 -20.60 6.16
N ARG A 167 21.29 -19.53 6.66
CA ARG A 167 20.73 -18.47 5.83
C ARG A 167 21.65 -17.26 5.81
N ASP A 168 22.11 -16.91 4.61
CA ASP A 168 22.83 -15.64 4.37
C ASP A 168 21.90 -14.41 4.39
N ASN A 169 20.60 -14.64 4.19
CA ASN A 169 19.58 -13.59 4.12
C ASN A 169 18.28 -14.03 4.81
N HIS A 170 17.61 -13.08 5.45
CA HIS A 170 16.30 -13.24 6.08
C HIS A 170 15.14 -12.81 5.18
N ALA A 171 15.42 -12.41 3.95
CA ALA A 171 14.45 -11.99 2.97
C ALA A 171 14.41 -12.93 1.76
N PHE A 172 13.21 -13.11 1.22
CA PHE A 172 12.96 -13.84 -0.02
C PHE A 172 12.08 -12.99 -0.95
N LEU A 173 12.34 -13.01 -2.24
CA LEU A 173 11.53 -12.28 -3.23
C LEU A 173 10.67 -13.23 -4.07
N LEU A 174 9.35 -13.06 -4.01
CA LEU A 174 8.42 -13.61 -4.98
C LEU A 174 8.22 -12.57 -6.09
N TRP A 175 8.96 -12.75 -7.19
CA TRP A 175 8.87 -11.88 -8.36
C TRP A 175 7.81 -12.41 -9.32
N ALA A 176 6.57 -12.01 -9.08
CA ALA A 176 5.40 -12.52 -9.80
C ALA A 176 4.74 -11.44 -10.64
N VAL A 177 4.47 -11.74 -11.92
CA VAL A 177 3.88 -10.78 -12.86
C VAL A 177 2.47 -10.33 -12.44
N THR A 178 2.00 -9.22 -13.00
CA THR A 178 0.65 -8.73 -12.70
C THR A 178 -0.42 -9.74 -13.13
N GLY A 179 -1.33 -10.08 -12.22
CA GLY A 179 -2.33 -11.13 -12.45
C GLY A 179 -1.81 -12.56 -12.29
N ALA A 180 -0.61 -12.76 -11.72
CA ALA A 180 -0.08 -14.09 -11.41
C ALA A 180 -0.72 -14.78 -10.20
N GLY A 181 -1.72 -14.19 -9.53
CA GLY A 181 -2.32 -14.76 -8.31
C GLY A 181 -1.37 -14.76 -7.11
N LYS A 182 -0.76 -13.58 -6.83
CA LYS A 182 0.18 -13.41 -5.70
C LYS A 182 -0.44 -13.76 -4.34
N THR A 183 -1.75 -13.56 -4.18
CA THR A 183 -2.46 -13.79 -2.93
C THR A 183 -2.56 -15.28 -2.62
N GLU A 184 -2.80 -16.11 -3.61
CA GLU A 184 -2.90 -17.56 -3.45
C GLU A 184 -1.53 -18.15 -3.09
N MET A 185 -0.46 -17.62 -3.68
CA MET A 185 0.92 -18.04 -3.41
C MET A 185 1.38 -17.83 -1.97
N ILE A 186 0.75 -16.93 -1.20
CA ILE A 186 1.12 -16.72 0.20
C ILE A 186 0.43 -17.70 1.16
N PHE A 187 -0.65 -18.37 0.74
CA PHE A 187 -1.41 -19.26 1.63
C PHE A 187 -0.57 -20.43 2.14
N PRO A 188 0.23 -21.14 1.32
CA PRO A 188 1.11 -22.19 1.84
C PRO A 188 2.12 -21.67 2.87
N LEU A 189 2.65 -20.45 2.66
CA LEU A 189 3.61 -19.83 3.57
C LEU A 189 2.98 -19.48 4.92
N LEU A 190 1.75 -18.96 4.88
CA LEU A 190 0.95 -18.68 6.07
C LEU A 190 0.65 -19.97 6.83
N ASP A 191 0.14 -20.99 6.14
CA ASP A 191 -0.20 -22.30 6.73
C ASP A 191 1.02 -22.93 7.42
N ALA A 192 2.17 -22.94 6.75
CA ALA A 192 3.40 -23.51 7.30
C ALA A 192 3.85 -22.84 8.62
N VAL A 193 3.63 -21.53 8.75
CA VAL A 193 4.02 -20.77 9.95
C VAL A 193 2.96 -20.86 11.05
N LEU A 194 1.69 -20.72 10.68
CA LEU A 194 0.56 -20.76 11.61
C LEU A 194 0.37 -22.16 12.21
N ALA A 195 0.55 -23.22 11.43
CA ALA A 195 0.48 -24.61 11.90
C ALA A 195 1.55 -24.95 12.95
N ARG A 196 2.65 -24.19 12.99
CA ARG A 196 3.72 -24.32 14.00
C ARG A 196 3.49 -23.43 15.23
N GLY A 197 2.30 -22.83 15.36
CA GLY A 197 1.98 -21.86 16.40
C GLY A 197 2.63 -20.49 16.20
N GLY A 198 3.24 -20.24 15.03
CA GLY A 198 3.88 -18.97 14.71
C GLY A 198 2.88 -17.84 14.43
N ARG A 199 3.40 -16.61 14.37
CA ARG A 199 2.63 -15.42 13.99
C ARG A 199 3.04 -14.90 12.63
N ALA A 200 2.06 -14.58 11.80
CA ALA A 200 2.27 -14.08 10.45
C ALA A 200 1.62 -12.70 10.25
N LEU A 201 2.29 -11.85 9.47
CA LEU A 201 1.83 -10.53 9.06
C LEU A 201 1.72 -10.48 7.53
N VAL A 202 0.60 -9.98 7.02
CA VAL A 202 0.41 -9.59 5.62
C VAL A 202 0.24 -8.08 5.58
N ALA A 203 1.24 -7.38 5.02
CA ALA A 203 1.25 -5.93 4.94
C ALA A 203 1.15 -5.45 3.48
N THR A 204 0.32 -4.44 3.25
CA THR A 204 0.18 -3.76 1.95
C THR A 204 0.09 -2.25 2.17
N PRO A 205 0.59 -1.39 1.27
CA PRO A 205 0.51 0.06 1.45
C PRO A 205 -0.92 0.62 1.44
N ARG A 206 -1.90 -0.09 0.88
CA ARG A 206 -3.24 0.45 0.59
C ARG A 206 -4.34 -0.22 1.42
N LYS A 207 -5.31 0.60 1.86
CA LYS A 207 -6.44 0.15 2.69
C LYS A 207 -7.44 -0.73 1.92
N ASP A 208 -7.73 -0.39 0.68
CA ASP A 208 -8.62 -1.16 -0.20
C ASP A 208 -8.13 -2.60 -0.40
N VAL A 209 -6.83 -2.78 -0.61
CA VAL A 209 -6.21 -4.12 -0.73
C VAL A 209 -6.32 -4.92 0.58
N VAL A 210 -6.15 -4.28 1.74
CA VAL A 210 -6.38 -4.95 3.04
C VAL A 210 -7.81 -5.46 3.15
N LEU A 211 -8.79 -4.62 2.82
CA LEU A 211 -10.21 -4.95 2.89
C LEU A 211 -10.63 -6.01 1.85
N GLU A 212 -9.94 -6.07 0.70
CA GLU A 212 -10.15 -7.12 -0.30
C GLU A 212 -9.55 -8.47 0.16
N LEU A 213 -8.38 -8.45 0.81
CA LEU A 213 -7.71 -9.68 1.26
C LEU A 213 -8.35 -10.29 2.51
N GLU A 214 -8.93 -9.50 3.41
CA GLU A 214 -9.53 -9.97 4.66
C GLU A 214 -10.52 -11.13 4.46
N PRO A 215 -11.59 -11.01 3.65
CA PRO A 215 -12.58 -12.07 3.51
C PRO A 215 -11.98 -13.34 2.87
N ARG A 216 -10.96 -13.18 2.02
CA ARG A 216 -10.25 -14.29 1.38
C ARG A 216 -9.42 -15.07 2.40
N LEU A 217 -8.69 -14.35 3.25
CA LEU A 217 -7.92 -14.95 4.34
C LEU A 217 -8.82 -15.52 5.42
N ALA A 218 -9.98 -14.92 5.68
CA ALA A 218 -10.97 -15.47 6.60
C ALA A 218 -11.51 -16.84 6.14
N LYS A 219 -11.78 -16.99 4.84
CA LYS A 219 -12.20 -18.26 4.26
C LYS A 219 -11.08 -19.31 4.26
N ALA A 220 -9.85 -18.90 3.97
CA ALA A 220 -8.69 -19.80 3.90
C ALA A 220 -8.18 -20.25 5.29
N PHE A 221 -8.32 -19.39 6.30
CA PHE A 221 -7.79 -19.60 7.65
C PHE A 221 -8.86 -19.36 8.72
N PRO A 222 -9.95 -20.16 8.74
CA PRO A 222 -11.09 -19.93 9.63
C PRO A 222 -10.75 -20.19 11.10
N CYS A 223 -9.82 -21.10 11.38
CA CYS A 223 -9.45 -21.56 12.72
C CYS A 223 -8.42 -20.66 13.44
N TYR A 224 -7.94 -19.60 12.80
CA TYR A 224 -6.90 -18.72 13.36
C TYR A 224 -7.47 -17.34 13.69
N ASP A 225 -7.05 -16.78 14.82
CA ASP A 225 -7.40 -15.42 15.20
C ASP A 225 -6.76 -14.42 14.23
N ARG A 226 -7.60 -13.59 13.62
CA ARG A 226 -7.21 -12.59 12.63
C ARG A 226 -7.41 -11.18 13.16
N VAL A 227 -6.45 -10.29 12.90
CA VAL A 227 -6.56 -8.87 13.21
C VAL A 227 -6.32 -8.04 11.96
N VAL A 228 -7.18 -7.07 11.70
CA VAL A 228 -7.11 -6.19 10.53
C VAL A 228 -6.86 -4.74 10.96
N LEU A 229 -5.73 -4.18 10.50
CA LEU A 229 -5.24 -2.88 10.95
C LEU A 229 -5.08 -1.90 9.78
N TYR A 230 -5.82 -0.80 9.81
CA TYR A 230 -5.66 0.30 8.87
C TYR A 230 -6.02 1.64 9.53
N GLY A 231 -5.84 2.76 8.82
CA GLY A 231 -6.24 4.07 9.34
C GLY A 231 -7.74 4.13 9.68
N GLY A 232 -8.06 4.14 10.97
CA GLY A 232 -9.44 4.15 11.48
C GLY A 232 -10.03 2.76 11.84
N SER A 233 -9.25 1.68 11.89
CA SER A 233 -9.73 0.37 12.36
C SER A 233 -9.96 0.37 13.89
N ALA A 234 -11.06 -0.26 14.35
CA ALA A 234 -11.40 -0.38 15.77
C ALA A 234 -10.47 -1.37 16.51
N ASN A 235 -9.97 -2.39 15.81
CA ASN A 235 -9.14 -3.49 16.30
C ASN A 235 -7.69 -3.06 16.67
N ARG A 236 -7.48 -1.78 16.99
CA ARG A 236 -6.17 -1.14 17.14
C ARG A 236 -5.26 -1.82 18.18
N TRP A 237 -5.86 -2.47 19.17
CA TRP A 237 -5.19 -3.07 20.31
C TRP A 237 -5.35 -4.58 20.38
N GLU A 238 -5.96 -5.18 19.37
CA GLU A 238 -6.18 -6.62 19.31
C GLU A 238 -4.92 -7.35 18.86
N THR A 239 -4.80 -8.60 19.30
CA THR A 239 -3.70 -9.48 18.95
C THR A 239 -4.23 -10.76 18.35
N GLY A 240 -3.68 -11.15 17.20
CA GLY A 240 -3.99 -12.40 16.53
C GLY A 240 -2.72 -13.10 16.04
N GLN A 241 -2.91 -14.35 15.62
CA GLN A 241 -1.87 -15.15 14.98
C GLN A 241 -1.63 -14.68 13.54
N LEU A 242 -2.69 -14.27 12.84
CA LEU A 242 -2.63 -13.71 11.50
C LEU A 242 -3.03 -12.23 11.51
N THR A 243 -2.09 -11.34 11.20
CA THR A 243 -2.36 -9.89 11.12
C THR A 243 -2.36 -9.44 9.67
N LEU A 244 -3.40 -8.72 9.25
CA LEU A 244 -3.43 -7.98 7.99
C LEU A 244 -3.31 -6.49 8.31
N ALA A 245 -2.41 -5.77 7.65
CA ALA A 245 -2.18 -4.39 8.00
C ALA A 245 -1.80 -3.49 6.83
N THR A 246 -2.10 -2.19 6.95
CA THR A 246 -1.39 -1.20 6.13
C THR A 246 0.05 -1.05 6.59
N THR A 247 0.99 -0.80 5.67
CA THR A 247 2.44 -0.69 5.98
C THR A 247 2.76 0.29 7.11
N HIS A 248 2.01 1.39 7.23
CA HIS A 248 2.18 2.34 8.34
C HIS A 248 1.87 1.76 9.73
N GLN A 249 1.02 0.74 9.83
CA GLN A 249 0.71 0.12 11.12
C GLN A 249 1.90 -0.71 11.65
N LEU A 250 2.88 -1.05 10.79
CA LEU A 250 4.06 -1.81 11.18
C LEU A 250 4.89 -1.08 12.24
N LEU A 251 4.81 0.24 12.28
CA LEU A 251 5.49 1.10 13.27
C LEU A 251 5.11 0.82 14.73
N ARG A 252 4.05 0.05 14.96
CA ARG A 252 3.56 -0.35 16.28
C ARG A 252 4.17 -1.66 16.78
N PHE A 253 4.75 -2.45 15.89
CA PHE A 253 5.23 -3.77 16.20
C PHE A 253 6.75 -3.77 16.40
N GLN A 254 7.19 -4.62 17.31
CA GLN A 254 8.58 -4.93 17.57
C GLN A 254 8.69 -6.45 17.73
N ASP A 255 9.55 -7.09 16.95
CA ASP A 255 9.87 -8.51 17.11
C ASP A 255 8.61 -9.41 17.24
N ALA A 256 7.56 -9.11 16.49
CA ALA A 256 6.20 -9.61 16.72
C ALA A 256 5.78 -10.77 15.80
N PHE A 257 6.46 -10.95 14.67
CA PHE A 257 6.07 -11.91 13.63
C PHE A 257 7.22 -12.79 13.18
N ASN A 258 6.94 -14.09 13.04
CA ASN A 258 7.85 -15.07 12.44
C ASN A 258 7.87 -14.97 10.91
N LEU A 259 6.76 -14.51 10.31
CA LEU A 259 6.67 -14.28 8.87
C LEU A 259 6.08 -12.89 8.61
N VAL A 260 6.81 -12.09 7.84
CA VAL A 260 6.36 -10.78 7.37
C VAL A 260 6.23 -10.83 5.84
N LEU A 261 5.01 -10.84 5.35
CA LEU A 261 4.69 -10.76 3.93
C LEU A 261 4.43 -9.29 3.58
N ILE A 262 5.23 -8.72 2.68
CA ILE A 262 5.00 -7.35 2.17
C ILE A 262 4.55 -7.45 0.71
N ASP A 263 3.28 -7.16 0.45
CA ASP A 263 2.76 -7.02 -0.91
C ASP A 263 2.83 -5.56 -1.38
N GLU A 264 2.82 -5.42 -2.70
CA GLU A 264 2.92 -4.14 -3.40
C GLU A 264 4.12 -3.29 -2.96
N LEU A 265 5.29 -3.92 -2.83
CA LEU A 265 6.54 -3.26 -2.43
C LEU A 265 6.92 -2.05 -3.31
N ASP A 266 6.44 -2.02 -4.53
CA ASP A 266 6.65 -0.97 -5.51
C ASP A 266 5.59 0.15 -5.45
N ALA A 267 4.55 0.02 -4.63
CA ALA A 267 3.52 1.04 -4.49
C ALA A 267 3.90 2.12 -3.47
N PHE A 268 3.56 3.36 -3.80
CA PHE A 268 3.52 4.45 -2.83
C PHE A 268 2.51 4.13 -1.71
N PRO A 269 2.80 4.43 -0.43
CA PRO A 269 3.98 5.15 0.07
C PRO A 269 5.14 4.24 0.50
N TYR A 270 5.04 2.92 0.36
CA TYR A 270 6.12 2.02 0.81
C TYR A 270 7.40 2.19 -0.01
N HIS A 271 7.24 2.33 -1.33
CA HIS A 271 8.37 2.58 -2.22
C HIS A 271 9.03 3.93 -1.89
N ASN A 272 10.36 3.93 -1.74
CA ASN A 272 11.19 5.08 -1.36
C ASN A 272 10.91 5.67 0.04
N ASP A 273 10.32 4.90 0.96
CA ASP A 273 10.16 5.33 2.35
C ASP A 273 11.03 4.48 3.32
N PRO A 274 12.19 5.01 3.76
CA PRO A 274 13.07 4.32 4.70
C PRO A 274 12.41 4.02 6.06
N MET A 275 11.45 4.84 6.51
CA MET A 275 10.73 4.60 7.77
C MET A 275 9.86 3.34 7.66
N LEU A 276 9.20 3.14 6.52
CA LEU A 276 8.37 1.94 6.31
C LEU A 276 9.21 0.68 6.12
N GLN A 277 10.37 0.79 5.46
CA GLN A 277 11.35 -0.30 5.39
C GLN A 277 11.87 -0.67 6.78
N TYR A 278 12.26 0.34 7.58
CA TYR A 278 12.65 0.16 8.97
C TYR A 278 11.55 -0.50 9.79
N ALA A 279 10.29 -0.09 9.62
CA ALA A 279 9.16 -0.69 10.32
C ALA A 279 8.94 -2.17 9.94
N ALA A 280 9.11 -2.52 8.68
CA ALA A 280 9.01 -3.90 8.20
C ALA A 280 10.12 -4.81 8.75
N ASP A 281 11.35 -4.28 8.88
CA ASP A 281 12.45 -5.03 9.49
C ASP A 281 12.29 -5.14 11.01
N LYS A 282 11.80 -4.07 11.66
CA LYS A 282 11.59 -3.98 13.10
C LYS A 282 10.46 -4.89 13.60
N CYS A 283 9.41 -5.07 12.82
CA CYS A 283 8.27 -5.90 13.24
C CYS A 283 8.56 -7.41 13.12
N ARG A 284 9.51 -7.80 12.27
CA ARG A 284 9.99 -9.18 12.15
C ARG A 284 10.77 -9.56 13.39
N ASN A 285 10.48 -10.72 13.97
CA ASN A 285 11.27 -11.25 15.07
C ASN A 285 12.64 -11.76 14.60
N ARG A 286 13.53 -12.02 15.54
CA ARG A 286 14.91 -12.44 15.26
C ARG A 286 15.02 -13.73 14.43
N SER A 287 14.14 -14.71 14.69
CA SER A 287 14.13 -16.00 13.99
C SER A 287 13.31 -16.00 12.71
N GLY A 288 12.60 -14.90 12.42
CA GLY A 288 11.64 -14.81 11.35
C GLY A 288 12.22 -14.43 10.00
N CYS A 289 11.33 -14.35 9.01
CA CYS A 289 11.65 -14.04 7.64
C CYS A 289 10.71 -13.01 7.04
N THR A 290 11.22 -12.27 6.07
CA THR A 290 10.43 -11.36 5.24
C THR A 290 10.28 -11.95 3.86
N VAL A 291 9.07 -12.02 3.34
CA VAL A 291 8.80 -12.41 1.95
C VAL A 291 8.20 -11.21 1.23
N TYR A 292 8.91 -10.73 0.23
CA TYR A 292 8.50 -9.60 -0.60
C TYR A 292 7.73 -10.09 -1.82
N LEU A 293 6.57 -9.51 -2.10
CA LEU A 293 5.77 -9.79 -3.29
C LEU A 293 5.72 -8.55 -4.20
N SER A 294 6.24 -8.67 -5.42
CA SER A 294 6.16 -7.59 -6.40
C SER A 294 6.25 -8.09 -7.84
N ALA A 295 5.54 -7.42 -8.75
CA ALA A 295 5.72 -7.60 -10.18
C ALA A 295 6.88 -6.77 -10.74
N THR A 296 7.24 -5.71 -10.02
CA THR A 296 8.17 -4.66 -10.45
C THR A 296 9.07 -4.30 -9.26
N PRO A 297 9.89 -5.26 -8.77
CA PRO A 297 10.77 -5.02 -7.64
C PRO A 297 11.72 -3.85 -7.95
N PRO A 298 12.07 -3.00 -6.96
CA PRO A 298 13.01 -1.89 -7.14
C PRO A 298 14.38 -2.36 -7.60
N LEU A 299 15.10 -1.48 -8.29
CA LEU A 299 16.44 -1.78 -8.84
C LEU A 299 17.44 -2.35 -7.81
N PRO A 300 17.50 -1.88 -6.54
CA PRO A 300 18.37 -2.49 -5.54
C PRO A 300 18.07 -3.97 -5.29
N LEU A 301 16.79 -4.36 -5.21
CA LEU A 301 16.40 -5.76 -5.04
C LEU A 301 16.72 -6.57 -6.29
N GLN A 302 16.43 -6.04 -7.49
CA GLN A 302 16.80 -6.71 -8.74
C GLN A 302 18.31 -7.00 -8.82
N ARG A 303 19.15 -6.02 -8.44
CA ARG A 303 20.61 -6.20 -8.40
C ARG A 303 21.03 -7.23 -7.35
N ALA A 304 20.37 -7.27 -6.19
CA ALA A 304 20.65 -8.25 -5.16
C ALA A 304 20.33 -9.68 -5.64
N VAL A 305 19.24 -9.87 -6.38
CA VAL A 305 18.90 -11.16 -7.02
C VAL A 305 19.95 -11.55 -8.05
N ILE A 306 20.32 -10.63 -8.95
CA ILE A 306 21.33 -10.90 -10.00
C ILE A 306 22.68 -11.27 -9.39
N LYS A 307 23.03 -10.69 -8.24
CA LYS A 307 24.27 -10.98 -7.50
C LYS A 307 24.17 -12.22 -6.59
N GLY A 308 23.04 -12.94 -6.57
CA GLY A 308 22.82 -14.09 -5.69
C GLY A 308 22.67 -13.76 -4.20
N LYS A 309 22.56 -12.47 -3.83
CA LYS A 309 22.44 -12.02 -2.42
C LYS A 309 21.02 -12.08 -1.86
N LEU A 310 20.02 -12.15 -2.74
CA LEU A 310 18.61 -12.23 -2.37
C LEU A 310 17.99 -13.44 -3.08
N PRO A 311 17.59 -14.50 -2.36
CA PRO A 311 16.89 -15.63 -2.96
C PRO A 311 15.56 -15.15 -3.54
N CYS A 312 15.20 -15.69 -4.70
CA CYS A 312 14.06 -15.21 -5.47
C CYS A 312 13.45 -16.34 -6.31
N ALA A 313 12.13 -16.46 -6.25
CA ALA A 313 11.37 -17.26 -7.21
C ALA A 313 10.63 -16.32 -8.17
N ARG A 314 10.77 -16.58 -9.47
CA ARG A 314 10.09 -15.83 -10.53
C ARG A 314 8.82 -16.57 -10.93
N VAL A 315 7.72 -15.84 -11.05
CA VAL A 315 6.46 -16.34 -11.62
C VAL A 315 6.17 -15.51 -12.86
N PRO A 316 6.65 -15.97 -14.04
CA PRO A 316 6.65 -15.17 -15.27
C PRO A 316 5.30 -15.18 -16.00
N VAL A 317 4.33 -15.97 -15.53
CA VAL A 317 3.07 -16.25 -16.21
C VAL A 317 1.87 -15.90 -15.32
N ARG A 318 0.73 -15.63 -15.94
CA ARG A 318 -0.56 -15.53 -15.24
C ARG A 318 -1.14 -16.91 -14.97
N TYR A 319 -2.08 -17.02 -14.03
CA TYR A 319 -2.74 -18.29 -13.68
C TYR A 319 -3.36 -19.00 -14.88
N HIS A 320 -3.80 -18.24 -15.90
CA HIS A 320 -4.40 -18.75 -17.13
C HIS A 320 -3.39 -19.07 -18.26
N ARG A 321 -2.07 -19.09 -17.99
CA ARG A 321 -1.03 -19.60 -18.91
C ARG A 321 -0.96 -18.94 -20.30
N HIS A 322 -1.33 -17.66 -20.41
CA HIS A 322 -1.14 -16.89 -21.63
C HIS A 322 -0.04 -15.84 -21.47
N PRO A 323 0.65 -15.46 -22.55
CA PRO A 323 1.70 -14.44 -22.51
C PRO A 323 1.14 -13.09 -22.06
N LEU A 324 1.98 -12.32 -21.38
CA LEU A 324 1.66 -10.94 -21.01
C LEU A 324 1.55 -10.08 -22.28
N PRO A 325 0.58 -9.14 -22.32
CA PRO A 325 0.41 -8.27 -23.47
C PRO A 325 1.59 -7.31 -23.59
N VAL A 326 2.30 -7.40 -24.71
CA VAL A 326 3.46 -6.54 -24.99
C VAL A 326 2.97 -5.19 -25.54
N PRO A 327 3.31 -4.06 -24.90
CA PRO A 327 2.85 -2.75 -25.34
C PRO A 327 3.27 -2.41 -26.78
N ARG A 328 2.30 -1.97 -27.58
CA ARG A 328 2.51 -1.40 -28.91
C ARG A 328 2.88 0.07 -28.81
N ARG A 329 3.77 0.48 -29.70
CA ARG A 329 4.27 1.84 -29.76
C ARG A 329 3.41 2.69 -30.67
N LEU A 330 2.89 3.81 -30.15
CA LEU A 330 2.08 4.74 -30.93
C LEU A 330 2.62 6.17 -30.81
N VAL A 331 3.10 6.71 -31.92
CA VAL A 331 3.60 8.10 -31.99
C VAL A 331 2.41 9.03 -32.23
N ILE A 332 2.08 9.82 -31.21
CA ILE A 332 0.96 10.78 -31.20
C ILE A 332 1.36 12.08 -30.49
N PRO A 333 0.70 13.21 -30.78
CA PRO A 333 0.86 14.45 -30.03
C PRO A 333 0.55 14.27 -28.54
N ALA A 334 1.06 15.18 -27.70
CA ALA A 334 0.76 15.15 -26.28
C ALA A 334 -0.73 15.41 -26.01
N VAL A 335 -1.26 14.91 -24.89
CA VAL A 335 -2.69 15.05 -24.55
C VAL A 335 -3.12 16.51 -24.54
N ASP A 336 -2.33 17.41 -23.93
CA ASP A 336 -2.63 18.84 -23.88
C ASP A 336 -2.74 19.45 -25.29
N GLN A 337 -1.94 18.98 -26.25
CA GLN A 337 -1.99 19.44 -27.65
C GLN A 337 -3.23 18.90 -28.38
N MET A 338 -3.61 17.64 -28.15
CA MET A 338 -4.82 17.04 -28.72
C MET A 338 -6.08 17.75 -28.20
N CYS A 339 -6.13 18.02 -26.90
CA CYS A 339 -7.22 18.77 -26.26
C CYS A 339 -7.25 20.23 -26.74
N GLY A 340 -6.10 20.90 -26.85
CA GLY A 340 -6.04 22.27 -27.35
C GLY A 340 -6.54 22.41 -28.80
N LYS A 341 -6.20 21.45 -29.67
CA LYS A 341 -6.66 21.42 -31.07
C LYS A 341 -8.03 20.80 -31.28
N GLN A 342 -8.67 20.27 -30.22
CA GLN A 342 -9.93 19.56 -30.28
C GLN A 342 -9.95 18.45 -31.34
N ARG A 343 -8.83 17.72 -31.49
CA ARG A 343 -8.68 16.71 -32.53
C ARG A 343 -7.97 15.47 -32.02
N LEU A 344 -8.62 14.32 -32.19
CA LEU A 344 -8.00 13.01 -32.00
C LEU A 344 -7.25 12.58 -33.27
N PRO A 345 -5.99 12.15 -33.17
CA PRO A 345 -5.28 11.56 -34.31
C PRO A 345 -5.93 10.25 -34.76
N GLU A 346 -6.05 10.02 -36.06
CA GLU A 346 -6.52 8.72 -36.63
C GLU A 346 -5.71 7.53 -36.12
N LYS A 347 -4.41 7.74 -35.88
CA LYS A 347 -3.51 6.76 -35.28
C LYS A 347 -3.99 6.27 -33.90
N LEU A 348 -4.71 7.09 -33.14
CA LEU A 348 -5.31 6.72 -31.84
C LEU A 348 -6.75 6.22 -32.00
N LEU A 349 -7.54 6.82 -32.90
CA LEU A 349 -8.93 6.41 -33.16
C LEU A 349 -9.03 4.95 -33.59
N ASN A 350 -8.17 4.51 -34.51
CA ASN A 350 -8.24 3.14 -35.05
C ASN A 350 -8.01 2.05 -33.99
N PRO A 351 -6.95 2.10 -33.16
CA PRO A 351 -6.79 1.19 -32.02
C PRO A 351 -7.95 1.21 -31.02
N LEU A 352 -8.52 2.39 -30.73
CA LEU A 352 -9.67 2.52 -29.83
C LEU A 352 -10.90 1.80 -30.43
N ARG A 353 -11.24 2.10 -31.69
CA ARG A 353 -12.31 1.41 -32.43
C ARG A 353 -12.14 -0.10 -32.45
N ASN A 354 -10.91 -0.60 -32.62
CA ASN A 354 -10.65 -2.04 -32.59
C ASN A 354 -10.95 -2.65 -31.22
N SER A 355 -10.59 -1.95 -30.14
CA SER A 355 -10.86 -2.38 -28.77
C SER A 355 -12.37 -2.38 -28.48
N ILE A 356 -13.09 -1.37 -28.96
CA ILE A 356 -14.55 -1.23 -28.82
C ILE A 356 -15.28 -2.33 -29.59
N ARG A 357 -14.91 -2.58 -30.86
CA ARG A 357 -15.51 -3.65 -31.69
C ARG A 357 -15.31 -5.04 -31.09
N ARG A 358 -14.20 -5.24 -30.40
CA ARG A 358 -13.92 -6.47 -29.65
C ARG A 358 -14.83 -6.61 -28.42
N GLY A 359 -15.54 -5.56 -28.02
CA GLY A 359 -16.32 -5.48 -26.79
C GLY A 359 -15.44 -5.40 -25.54
N ALA A 360 -14.27 -4.76 -25.64
CA ALA A 360 -13.35 -4.58 -24.53
C ALA A 360 -13.60 -3.27 -23.79
N GLN A 361 -13.37 -3.28 -22.48
CA GLN A 361 -13.38 -2.08 -21.66
C GLN A 361 -12.02 -1.40 -21.69
N ILE A 362 -12.00 -0.08 -21.87
CA ILE A 362 -10.79 0.66 -22.20
C ILE A 362 -10.36 1.51 -21.02
N PHE A 363 -9.17 1.22 -20.50
CA PHE A 363 -8.46 2.14 -19.63
C PHE A 363 -7.65 3.13 -20.46
N VAL A 364 -7.79 4.43 -20.17
CA VAL A 364 -6.93 5.48 -20.71
C VAL A 364 -6.19 6.17 -19.57
N PHE A 365 -4.91 5.84 -19.39
CA PHE A 365 -4.07 6.43 -18.36
C PHE A 365 -3.43 7.73 -18.83
N VAL A 366 -3.53 8.77 -18.01
CA VAL A 366 -2.89 10.08 -18.19
C VAL A 366 -2.08 10.47 -16.95
N PRO A 367 -0.95 11.19 -17.10
CA PRO A 367 -0.06 11.48 -15.96
C PRO A 367 -0.64 12.49 -14.97
N TYR A 368 -1.48 13.44 -15.42
CA TYR A 368 -1.98 14.52 -14.56
C TYR A 368 -3.49 14.52 -14.40
N VAL A 369 -3.95 14.85 -13.18
CA VAL A 369 -5.38 15.04 -12.88
C VAL A 369 -6.03 16.11 -13.78
N LYS A 370 -5.29 17.18 -14.10
CA LYS A 370 -5.78 18.27 -14.96
C LYS A 370 -6.13 17.82 -16.40
N GLN A 371 -5.63 16.66 -16.83
CA GLN A 371 -5.85 16.13 -18.19
C GLN A 371 -7.10 15.27 -18.30
N VAL A 372 -7.63 14.77 -17.18
CA VAL A 372 -8.72 13.79 -17.16
C VAL A 372 -9.98 14.38 -17.80
N GLU A 373 -10.53 15.46 -17.26
CA GLU A 373 -11.77 16.08 -17.77
C GLU A 373 -11.63 16.60 -19.21
N PRO A 374 -10.57 17.34 -19.60
CA PRO A 374 -10.41 17.76 -21.00
C PRO A 374 -10.36 16.60 -21.99
N LEU A 375 -9.70 15.49 -21.63
CA LEU A 375 -9.61 14.32 -22.49
C LEU A 375 -10.94 13.57 -22.57
N VAL A 376 -11.68 13.45 -21.47
CA VAL A 376 -13.04 12.88 -21.46
C VAL A 376 -13.95 13.66 -22.40
N ASN A 377 -13.96 14.99 -22.28
CA ASN A 377 -14.76 15.85 -23.14
C ASN A 377 -14.38 15.72 -24.61
N LEU A 378 -13.08 15.62 -24.91
CA LEU A 378 -12.61 15.36 -26.27
C LEU A 378 -13.09 14.00 -26.78
N LEU A 379 -12.98 12.93 -25.99
CA LEU A 379 -13.43 11.59 -26.38
C LEU A 379 -14.94 11.54 -26.60
N LYS A 380 -15.74 12.21 -25.77
CA LYS A 380 -17.19 12.33 -25.95
C LYS A 380 -17.58 13.01 -27.25
N ARG A 381 -16.92 14.12 -27.61
CA ARG A 381 -17.14 14.79 -28.90
C ARG A 381 -16.86 13.90 -30.12
N HIS A 382 -15.98 12.91 -29.95
CA HIS A 382 -15.65 11.92 -30.98
C HIS A 382 -16.34 10.56 -30.73
N ALA A 383 -17.33 10.46 -29.85
CA ALA A 383 -17.96 9.18 -29.49
C ALA A 383 -18.66 8.52 -30.69
N SER A 384 -19.32 9.31 -31.53
CA SER A 384 -19.91 8.83 -32.80
C SER A 384 -18.85 8.22 -33.72
N GLN A 385 -17.68 8.85 -33.82
CA GLN A 385 -16.56 8.31 -34.60
C GLN A 385 -15.99 7.02 -33.99
N LEU A 386 -16.13 6.82 -32.68
CA LEU A 386 -15.68 5.62 -31.98
C LEU A 386 -16.72 4.49 -31.99
N ASN A 387 -17.95 4.75 -32.48
CA ASN A 387 -19.11 3.86 -32.33
C ASN A 387 -19.44 3.58 -30.86
N MET A 388 -19.49 4.63 -30.03
CA MET A 388 -19.82 4.55 -28.60
C MET A 388 -20.82 5.64 -28.22
N ASP A 389 -21.57 5.37 -27.16
CA ASP A 389 -22.42 6.38 -26.51
C ASP A 389 -21.57 7.29 -25.61
N GLU A 390 -21.87 8.57 -25.57
CA GLU A 390 -21.13 9.53 -24.73
C GLU A 390 -21.22 9.20 -23.23
N GLU A 391 -22.33 8.60 -22.79
CA GLU A 391 -22.55 8.19 -21.40
C GLU A 391 -21.63 7.03 -20.98
N SER A 392 -21.16 6.24 -21.94
CA SER A 392 -20.24 5.13 -21.70
C SER A 392 -18.78 5.58 -21.49
N ILE A 393 -18.52 6.90 -21.55
CA ILE A 393 -17.20 7.52 -21.38
C ILE A 393 -17.17 8.31 -20.07
N ALA A 394 -16.23 7.98 -19.19
CA ALA A 394 -16.06 8.66 -17.91
C ALA A 394 -14.59 8.94 -17.57
N GLY A 395 -14.37 9.83 -16.60
CA GLY A 395 -13.06 10.12 -16.03
C GLY A 395 -13.06 9.97 -14.51
N THR A 396 -11.94 9.53 -13.93
CA THR A 396 -11.74 9.50 -12.47
C THR A 396 -10.31 9.80 -12.07
N SER A 397 -10.11 10.41 -10.89
CA SER A 397 -8.80 10.74 -10.34
C SER A 397 -8.73 10.57 -8.83
N SER A 398 -7.58 10.89 -8.22
CA SER A 398 -7.44 10.91 -6.76
C SER A 398 -8.31 11.97 -6.07
N LYS A 399 -8.75 13.01 -6.78
CA LYS A 399 -9.62 14.08 -6.26
C LYS A 399 -11.12 13.82 -6.45
N ASP A 400 -11.47 12.75 -7.15
CA ASP A 400 -12.87 12.44 -7.48
C ASP A 400 -13.58 11.78 -6.29
N LEU A 401 -14.64 12.42 -5.80
CA LEU A 401 -15.47 11.93 -4.70
C LEU A 401 -16.38 10.77 -5.16
N GLU A 402 -16.79 10.75 -6.43
CA GLU A 402 -17.65 9.73 -7.03
C GLU A 402 -16.85 8.56 -7.63
N ARG A 403 -15.54 8.51 -7.35
CA ARG A 403 -14.63 7.47 -7.88
C ARG A 403 -15.17 6.06 -7.65
N THR A 404 -15.66 5.77 -6.44
CA THR A 404 -16.15 4.43 -6.09
C THR A 404 -17.31 4.02 -6.99
N ASN A 405 -18.27 4.93 -7.22
CA ASN A 405 -19.42 4.70 -8.08
C ASN A 405 -19.00 4.49 -9.53
N LYS A 406 -18.11 5.34 -10.06
CA LYS A 406 -17.56 5.17 -11.42
C LYS A 406 -16.80 3.85 -11.61
N VAL A 407 -16.05 3.41 -10.59
CA VAL A 407 -15.35 2.12 -10.64
C VAL A 407 -16.34 0.95 -10.64
N ILE A 408 -17.44 1.04 -9.88
CA ILE A 408 -18.51 0.04 -9.90
C ILE A 408 -19.19 0.01 -11.27
N SER A 409 -19.57 1.17 -11.82
CA SER A 409 -20.17 1.27 -13.16
C SER A 409 -19.23 0.80 -14.26
N PHE A 410 -17.92 1.04 -14.12
CA PHE A 410 -16.92 0.48 -15.01
C PHE A 410 -16.86 -1.04 -14.85
N ARG A 411 -16.79 -1.60 -13.65
CA ARG A 411 -16.84 -3.07 -13.48
C ARG A 411 -18.11 -3.70 -14.08
N GLY A 412 -19.24 -3.01 -13.99
CA GLY A 412 -20.53 -3.45 -14.53
C GLY A 412 -20.75 -3.18 -16.03
N GLN A 413 -19.72 -2.76 -16.78
CA GLN A 413 -19.77 -2.46 -18.22
C GLN A 413 -20.68 -1.29 -18.66
N ALA A 414 -21.32 -0.59 -17.73
CA ALA A 414 -22.07 0.64 -18.02
C ALA A 414 -21.14 1.75 -18.53
N ILE A 415 -19.92 1.82 -17.97
CA ILE A 415 -18.82 2.60 -18.55
C ILE A 415 -17.95 1.64 -19.36
N GLN A 416 -17.68 1.99 -20.62
CA GLN A 416 -16.82 1.22 -21.52
C GLN A 416 -15.44 1.86 -21.67
N LEU A 417 -15.31 3.19 -21.55
CA LEU A 417 -14.03 3.88 -21.59
C LEU A 417 -13.85 4.74 -20.33
N LEU A 418 -12.79 4.46 -19.57
CA LEU A 418 -12.45 5.17 -18.35
C LEU A 418 -11.09 5.86 -18.47
N VAL A 419 -11.09 7.19 -18.48
CA VAL A 419 -9.89 8.02 -18.38
C VAL A 419 -9.48 8.12 -16.91
N THR A 420 -8.23 7.83 -16.58
CA THR A 420 -7.78 7.87 -15.19
C THR A 420 -6.29 8.18 -15.05
N THR A 421 -5.88 8.50 -13.84
CA THR A 421 -4.46 8.65 -13.49
C THR A 421 -3.90 7.35 -12.93
N THR A 422 -2.69 7.36 -12.37
CA THR A 422 -2.09 6.20 -11.67
C THR A 422 -2.92 5.66 -10.50
N ILE A 423 -4.00 6.34 -10.11
CA ILE A 423 -4.86 5.89 -9.01
C ILE A 423 -5.45 4.49 -9.25
N LEU A 424 -5.75 4.13 -10.51
CA LEU A 424 -6.26 2.81 -10.90
C LEU A 424 -5.20 1.91 -11.55
N GLU A 425 -3.91 2.24 -11.46
CA GLU A 425 -2.85 1.28 -11.80
C GLU A 425 -2.90 0.07 -10.83
N ARG A 426 -3.46 0.32 -9.63
CA ARG A 426 -3.75 -0.48 -8.42
C ARG A 426 -5.18 -1.06 -8.33
N GLY A 427 -5.44 -2.10 -7.53
CA GLY A 427 -6.72 -2.25 -6.81
C GLY A 427 -8.05 -2.53 -7.55
N VAL A 428 -8.10 -2.69 -8.89
CA VAL A 428 -9.36 -3.04 -9.58
C VAL A 428 -9.16 -4.10 -10.68
N THR A 429 -9.86 -5.23 -10.58
CA THR A 429 -9.93 -6.23 -11.66
C THR A 429 -11.14 -5.94 -12.54
N ILE A 430 -10.88 -5.72 -13.83
CA ILE A 430 -11.88 -5.50 -14.87
C ILE A 430 -11.74 -6.65 -15.87
N PRO A 431 -12.83 -7.39 -16.16
CA PRO A 431 -12.79 -8.43 -17.18
C PRO A 431 -12.65 -7.79 -18.56
N LYS A 432 -11.96 -8.48 -19.47
CA LYS A 432 -11.88 -8.10 -20.89
C LYS A 432 -11.51 -6.63 -21.13
N SER A 433 -10.32 -6.25 -20.70
CA SER A 433 -9.84 -4.87 -20.73
C SER A 433 -8.65 -4.65 -21.64
N ASP A 434 -8.66 -3.50 -22.31
CA ASP A 434 -7.57 -2.93 -23.09
C ASP A 434 -7.03 -1.66 -22.42
N VAL A 435 -5.75 -1.35 -22.64
CA VAL A 435 -5.04 -0.28 -21.93
C VAL A 435 -4.35 0.65 -22.92
N PHE A 436 -4.62 1.93 -22.79
CA PHE A 436 -3.94 3.02 -23.48
C PHE A 436 -3.25 3.88 -22.44
N ILE A 437 -1.94 4.08 -22.57
CA ILE A 437 -1.18 4.98 -21.70
C ILE A 437 -0.76 6.16 -22.57
N LEU A 438 -1.40 7.31 -22.37
CA LEU A 438 -1.11 8.53 -23.12
C LEU A 438 -0.09 9.39 -22.35
N ASP A 439 0.64 10.22 -23.07
CA ASP A 439 1.81 10.93 -22.54
C ASP A 439 2.79 10.00 -21.82
N ALA A 440 2.98 8.77 -22.34
CA ALA A 440 3.80 7.75 -21.70
C ALA A 440 5.29 8.12 -21.56
N HIS A 441 5.72 9.23 -22.16
CA HIS A 441 7.06 9.82 -22.05
C HIS A 441 7.24 10.67 -20.79
N ASN A 442 6.15 10.98 -20.08
CA ASN A 442 6.19 11.85 -18.93
C ASN A 442 6.98 11.22 -17.78
N ARG A 443 7.79 12.03 -17.08
CA ARG A 443 8.62 11.62 -15.93
C ARG A 443 7.84 11.04 -14.74
N LEU A 444 6.54 11.30 -14.65
CA LEU A 444 5.68 10.69 -13.63
C LEU A 444 5.43 9.19 -13.87
N PHE A 445 5.69 8.70 -15.08
CA PHE A 445 5.59 7.29 -15.41
C PHE A 445 6.98 6.67 -15.50
N ASP A 446 7.33 5.91 -14.46
CA ASP A 446 8.52 5.08 -14.46
C ASP A 446 8.25 3.69 -15.08
N SER A 447 9.29 2.86 -15.18
CA SER A 447 9.16 1.52 -15.75
C SER A 447 8.21 0.64 -14.94
N ALA A 448 8.12 0.85 -13.62
CA ALA A 448 7.27 0.04 -12.75
C ALA A 448 5.79 0.36 -12.97
N SER A 449 5.39 1.63 -12.90
CA SER A 449 4.02 2.07 -13.20
C SER A 449 3.59 1.67 -14.61
N LEU A 450 4.47 1.76 -15.62
CA LEU A 450 4.14 1.32 -16.98
C LEU A 450 3.82 -0.17 -17.05
N VAL A 451 4.60 -1.03 -16.38
CA VAL A 451 4.32 -2.48 -16.31
C VAL A 451 3.03 -2.76 -15.53
N GLN A 452 2.77 -2.03 -14.43
CA GLN A 452 1.55 -2.17 -13.63
C GLN A 452 0.29 -1.81 -14.43
N MET A 453 0.30 -0.65 -15.10
CA MET A 453 -0.78 -0.21 -15.98
C MET A 453 -0.99 -1.18 -17.15
N SER A 454 0.09 -1.62 -17.82
CA SER A 454 0.02 -2.65 -18.87
C SER A 454 -0.59 -3.96 -18.34
N GLY A 455 -0.29 -4.28 -17.07
CA GLY A 455 -0.84 -5.40 -16.33
C GLY A 455 -2.35 -5.38 -16.06
N ARG A 456 -3.03 -4.28 -16.41
CA ARG A 456 -4.50 -4.18 -16.37
C ARG A 456 -5.17 -4.73 -17.62
N ALA A 457 -4.43 -4.97 -18.70
CA ALA A 457 -4.96 -5.61 -19.90
C ALA A 457 -4.86 -7.14 -19.81
N GLY A 458 -5.86 -7.84 -20.37
CA GLY A 458 -5.86 -9.29 -20.58
C GLY A 458 -5.89 -10.14 -19.30
N ARG A 459 -6.44 -9.62 -18.18
CA ARG A 459 -6.40 -10.29 -16.87
C ARG A 459 -7.34 -11.49 -16.72
N SER A 460 -8.36 -11.57 -17.57
CA SER A 460 -9.36 -12.64 -17.52
C SER A 460 -8.88 -13.84 -18.31
N ALA A 461 -9.07 -15.06 -17.80
CA ALA A 461 -8.86 -16.27 -18.58
C ALA A 461 -9.72 -16.31 -19.86
N ALA A 462 -10.92 -15.72 -19.81
CA ALA A 462 -11.81 -15.61 -20.96
C ALA A 462 -11.34 -14.57 -22.00
N ASP A 463 -10.44 -13.67 -21.61
CA ASP A 463 -9.83 -12.70 -22.53
C ASP A 463 -8.36 -12.44 -22.20
N PRO A 464 -7.47 -13.34 -22.64
CA PRO A 464 -6.04 -13.22 -22.38
C PRO A 464 -5.34 -12.20 -23.29
N CYS A 465 -5.94 -11.87 -24.44
CA CYS A 465 -5.32 -11.10 -25.52
C CYS A 465 -5.63 -9.60 -25.45
N GLY A 466 -5.55 -9.02 -24.26
CA GLY A 466 -5.73 -7.58 -24.08
C GLY A 466 -4.69 -6.75 -24.84
N PHE A 467 -5.12 -5.65 -25.44
CA PHE A 467 -4.24 -4.70 -26.12
C PHE A 467 -3.66 -3.70 -25.14
N VAL A 468 -2.37 -3.42 -25.30
CA VAL A 468 -1.69 -2.35 -24.56
C VAL A 468 -1.02 -1.42 -25.57
N THR A 469 -1.26 -0.12 -25.45
CA THR A 469 -0.67 0.90 -26.32
C THR A 469 -0.02 2.01 -25.50
N PHE A 470 1.24 2.32 -25.79
CA PHE A 470 1.91 3.51 -25.28
C PHE A 470 1.83 4.62 -26.33
N GLY A 471 1.06 5.65 -26.02
CA GLY A 471 0.92 6.86 -26.83
C GLY A 471 1.85 7.96 -26.32
N ALA A 472 2.81 8.39 -27.14
CA ALA A 472 3.71 9.49 -26.80
C ALA A 472 4.31 10.17 -28.04
N PRO A 473 4.71 11.45 -27.95
CA PRO A 473 5.46 12.12 -29.02
C PRO A 473 6.87 11.55 -29.20
N ALA A 474 7.48 11.10 -28.10
CA ALA A 474 8.85 10.60 -28.05
C ALA A 474 8.97 9.36 -27.17
N TRP A 475 10.07 8.61 -27.37
CA TRP A 475 10.32 7.34 -26.66
C TRP A 475 11.37 7.48 -25.57
N THR A 476 11.08 6.99 -24.37
CA THR A 476 11.93 7.13 -23.18
C THR A 476 12.51 5.79 -22.72
N LEU A 477 13.53 5.84 -21.88
CA LEU A 477 14.13 4.65 -21.26
C LEU A 477 13.12 3.85 -20.41
N PRO A 478 12.26 4.47 -19.56
CA PRO A 478 11.19 3.75 -18.86
C PRO A 478 10.29 2.90 -19.76
N GLN A 479 9.87 3.42 -20.91
CA GLN A 479 9.04 2.69 -21.86
C GLN A 479 9.78 1.51 -22.51
N ARG A 480 11.07 1.70 -22.83
CA ARG A 480 11.90 0.62 -23.39
C ARG A 480 12.14 -0.47 -22.35
N SER A 481 12.42 -0.07 -21.11
CA SER A 481 12.66 -0.95 -19.96
C SER A 481 11.42 -1.79 -19.64
N SER A 482 10.23 -1.19 -19.58
CA SER A 482 8.99 -1.91 -19.30
C SER A 482 8.66 -2.95 -20.38
N ILE A 483 8.78 -2.59 -21.67
CA ILE A 483 8.61 -3.53 -22.78
C ILE A 483 9.64 -4.67 -22.70
N ARG A 484 10.91 -4.36 -22.39
CA ARG A 484 11.97 -5.38 -22.23
C ARG A 484 11.65 -6.34 -21.10
N GLN A 485 11.21 -5.83 -19.95
CA GLN A 485 10.85 -6.64 -18.79
C GLN A 485 9.68 -7.59 -19.10
N ILE A 486 8.62 -7.09 -19.75
CA ILE A 486 7.47 -7.92 -20.16
C ILE A 486 7.90 -9.03 -21.13
N ARG A 487 8.73 -8.69 -22.12
CA ARG A 487 9.26 -9.67 -23.08
C ARG A 487 10.14 -10.72 -22.41
N GLU A 488 10.97 -10.32 -21.46
CA GLU A 488 11.82 -11.25 -20.72
C GLU A 488 11.00 -12.23 -19.90
N MET A 489 9.94 -11.75 -19.21
CA MET A 489 9.02 -12.65 -18.50
C MET A 489 8.35 -13.64 -19.45
N ASN A 490 7.82 -13.19 -20.59
CA ASN A 490 7.26 -14.11 -21.59
C ASN A 490 8.28 -15.14 -22.10
N LYS A 491 9.55 -14.74 -22.26
CA LYS A 491 10.63 -15.64 -22.68
C LYS A 491 10.96 -16.69 -21.61
N ILE A 492 10.97 -16.28 -20.33
CA ILE A 492 11.17 -17.21 -19.20
C ILE A 492 9.99 -18.18 -19.15
N ALA A 493 8.76 -17.69 -19.21
CA ALA A 493 7.55 -18.52 -19.18
C ALA A 493 7.55 -19.60 -20.27
N LYS A 494 7.97 -19.25 -21.49
CA LYS A 494 8.08 -20.21 -22.59
C LYS A 494 9.19 -21.23 -22.38
N ARG A 495 10.36 -20.79 -21.87
CA ARG A 495 11.50 -21.68 -21.60
C ARG A 495 11.20 -22.70 -20.50
N GLU A 496 10.44 -22.29 -19.49
CA GLU A 496 10.06 -23.13 -18.36
C GLU A 496 8.77 -23.95 -18.63
N GLY A 497 8.23 -23.90 -19.86
CA GLY A 497 7.06 -24.70 -20.25
C GLY A 497 5.73 -24.25 -19.64
N TYR A 498 5.66 -23.04 -19.10
CA TYR A 498 4.43 -22.51 -18.51
C TYR A 498 3.43 -21.99 -19.56
N ILE A 499 3.92 -21.59 -20.73
CA ILE A 499 3.12 -21.18 -21.88
C ILE A 499 3.62 -21.89 -23.14
N ASP A 500 2.72 -22.13 -24.09
CA ASP A 500 3.00 -22.80 -25.36
C ASP A 500 3.70 -21.89 -26.40
#